data_AF-A0A7U9XGU4-F1
#
_entry.id   AF-A0A7U9XGU4-F1
#
_cell.length_a   1.000
_cell.length_b   1.000
_cell.length_c   1.000
_cell.angle_alpha   90.00
_cell.angle_beta   90.00
_cell.angle_gamma   90.00
#
_symmetry.space_group_name_H-M   'P 1'
#
loop_
_entity.id
_entity.type
_entity.pdbx_description
1 polymer ?
#
loop_
_entity_poly.entity_id
_entity_poly.type
_entity_poly.pdbx_seq_one_letter_code
_entity_poly.pdbx_strand_id
1 'polypeptide(L)'
;MMKGYLTVFLALSLSVMTGFVLLLTGGAVRNAGKVRLECAVDTGMNAVLSEFHTVLLERYDLVYVDISYLGQSPSISNMEDHLYYYVEENTSKVLEGENAPWGRIMVENVSIPDFETAAADLGASMRNQAVCYVEDTGISGKEREVFSHMDEIRKLDAEDPMGQWGNVMDQLAGMELPKIEKEEGVWEEVPLSNPADWVYAIAGSDLFYLANISTQSMNPAKISLQDYISHRKIVNTHSRGRMYREDEDLFLSYLFDKMGNFLNPREDSLLSCQLEYLAYGKNSDLGNMKAVSEKLLKWRFADNASRALSDGSLKAKVISVAEQLLAVGLNEAFKAPVVESILYACAFLESVGDVQAIFNGGSIPIRKSGHQMSVDNVLTSNFYCTNSSTGFSYGQYLAAMILMVDETKQNLRAMDIMEMDLRYHDGNRNFSMDWCVERFEAKVACRGGYGDHYLLDRKYGYF
;
A
#
# COMPACT_ATOMS: atom_id res chain seq x y z
N MET A 1 32.59 -49.51 -79.51
CA MET A 1 31.96 -48.59 -78.53
C MET A 1 32.07 -49.25 -77.15
N MET A 2 32.75 -48.65 -76.16
CA MET A 2 32.73 -48.97 -74.70
C MET A 2 34.05 -48.58 -73.98
N LYS A 3 34.57 -47.35 -74.15
CA LYS A 3 35.75 -46.88 -73.38
C LYS A 3 35.59 -45.56 -72.62
N GLY A 4 34.41 -44.93 -72.66
CA GLY A 4 34.12 -43.69 -71.91
C GLY A 4 32.92 -43.76 -70.95
N TYR A 5 32.11 -44.83 -71.01
CA TYR A 5 30.88 -44.96 -70.22
C TYR A 5 31.14 -44.98 -68.71
N LEU A 6 32.21 -45.67 -68.26
CA LEU A 6 32.57 -45.74 -66.85
C LEU A 6 32.93 -44.36 -66.28
N THR A 7 33.70 -43.56 -67.03
CA THR A 7 34.09 -42.21 -66.64
C THR A 7 32.89 -41.25 -66.61
N VAL A 8 31.97 -41.37 -67.58
CA VAL A 8 30.74 -40.57 -67.62
C VAL A 8 29.80 -40.94 -66.47
N PHE A 9 29.61 -42.23 -66.20
CA PHE A 9 28.81 -42.71 -65.08
C PHE A 9 29.40 -42.27 -63.74
N LEU A 10 30.73 -42.40 -63.56
CA LEU A 10 31.42 -41.96 -62.35
C LEU A 10 31.32 -40.44 -62.15
N ALA A 11 31.49 -39.65 -63.22
CA ALA A 11 31.36 -38.20 -63.15
C ALA A 11 29.93 -37.78 -62.77
N LEU A 12 28.91 -38.42 -63.35
CA LEU A 12 27.50 -38.15 -63.00
C LEU A 12 27.18 -38.57 -61.56
N SER A 13 27.63 -39.76 -61.14
CA SER A 13 27.42 -40.26 -59.78
C SER A 13 28.13 -39.38 -58.73
N LEU A 14 29.39 -39.00 -58.96
CA LEU A 14 30.12 -38.08 -58.10
C LEU A 14 29.45 -36.70 -58.03
N SER A 15 28.94 -36.20 -59.15
CA SER A 15 28.22 -34.92 -59.18
C SER A 15 26.95 -34.98 -58.32
N VAL A 16 26.16 -36.06 -58.45
CA VAL A 16 24.95 -36.27 -57.65
C VAL A 16 25.28 -36.44 -56.16
N MET A 17 26.29 -37.25 -55.82
CA MET A 17 26.72 -37.43 -54.43
C MET A 17 27.24 -36.13 -53.83
N THR A 18 28.03 -35.35 -54.59
CA THR A 18 28.52 -34.04 -54.15
C THR A 18 27.36 -33.08 -53.91
N GLY A 19 26.40 -33.02 -54.83
CA GLY A 19 25.19 -32.22 -54.67
C GLY A 19 24.39 -32.61 -53.43
N PHE A 20 24.24 -33.91 -53.16
CA PHE A 20 23.55 -34.41 -51.97
C PHE A 20 24.30 -34.06 -50.67
N VAL A 21 25.62 -34.21 -50.63
CA VAL A 21 26.45 -33.81 -49.47
C VAL A 21 26.37 -32.30 -49.22
N LEU A 22 26.42 -31.48 -50.27
CA LEU A 22 26.27 -30.02 -50.15
C LEU A 22 24.87 -29.63 -49.66
N LEU A 23 23.82 -30.33 -50.12
CA LEU A 23 22.45 -30.11 -49.63
C LEU A 23 22.33 -30.44 -48.13
N LEU A 24 22.84 -31.60 -47.69
CA LEU A 24 22.83 -31.98 -46.28
C LEU A 24 23.64 -31.01 -45.42
N THR A 25 24.80 -30.59 -45.91
CA THR A 25 25.67 -29.62 -45.22
C THR A 25 24.99 -28.26 -45.11
N GLY A 26 24.40 -27.75 -46.20
CA GLY A 26 23.66 -26.49 -46.20
C GLY A 26 22.45 -26.53 -45.28
N GLY A 27 21.70 -27.65 -45.28
CA GLY A 27 20.60 -27.89 -44.35
C GLY A 27 21.05 -27.92 -42.89
N ALA A 28 22.17 -28.58 -42.59
CA ALA A 28 22.76 -28.62 -41.25
C ALA A 28 23.20 -27.21 -40.79
N VAL A 29 23.85 -26.43 -41.65
CA VAL A 29 24.27 -25.04 -41.35
C VAL A 29 23.06 -24.16 -41.08
N ARG A 30 22.01 -24.26 -41.89
CA ARG A 30 20.77 -23.48 -41.71
C ARG A 30 20.07 -23.81 -40.39
N ASN A 31 19.93 -25.10 -40.08
CA ASN A 31 19.32 -25.54 -38.83
C ASN A 31 20.18 -25.15 -37.61
N ALA A 32 21.50 -25.28 -37.70
CA ALA A 32 22.42 -24.83 -36.65
C ALA A 32 22.36 -23.31 -36.45
N GLY A 33 22.15 -22.52 -37.52
CA GLY A 33 21.90 -21.09 -37.43
C GLY A 33 20.61 -20.78 -36.66
N LYS A 34 19.52 -21.49 -36.96
CA LYS A 34 18.24 -21.33 -36.27
C LYS A 34 18.36 -21.60 -34.76
N VAL A 35 18.96 -22.72 -34.37
CA VAL A 35 19.12 -23.08 -32.95
C VAL A 35 20.00 -22.06 -32.22
N ARG A 36 21.09 -21.61 -32.83
CA ARG A 36 21.95 -20.57 -32.24
C ARG A 36 21.21 -19.25 -32.05
N LEU A 37 20.37 -18.85 -33.00
CA LEU A 37 19.53 -17.65 -32.85
C LEU A 37 18.54 -17.81 -31.69
N GLU A 38 17.86 -18.96 -31.58
CA GLU A 38 16.97 -19.23 -30.45
C GLU A 38 17.72 -19.11 -29.11
N CYS A 39 18.88 -19.74 -28.98
CA CYS A 39 19.71 -19.62 -27.77
C CYS A 39 20.17 -18.20 -27.50
N ALA A 40 20.58 -17.44 -28.53
CA ALA A 40 21.03 -16.05 -28.38
C ALA A 40 19.90 -15.13 -27.92
N VAL A 41 18.69 -15.29 -28.46
CA VAL A 41 17.51 -14.53 -28.03
C VAL A 41 17.07 -14.93 -26.62
N ASP A 42 17.00 -16.22 -26.33
CA ASP A 42 16.64 -16.70 -24.98
C ASP A 42 17.66 -16.21 -23.92
N THR A 43 18.95 -16.23 -24.26
CA THR A 43 20.01 -15.69 -23.39
C THR A 43 19.88 -14.17 -23.25
N GLY A 44 19.65 -13.45 -24.34
CA GLY A 44 19.50 -12.00 -24.32
C GLY A 44 18.29 -11.53 -23.53
N MET A 45 17.15 -12.21 -23.65
CA MET A 45 15.96 -11.89 -22.86
C MET A 45 16.17 -12.14 -21.37
N ASN A 46 16.81 -13.25 -20.99
CA ASN A 46 17.20 -13.49 -19.60
C ASN A 46 18.24 -12.47 -19.11
N ALA A 47 19.17 -12.05 -19.95
CA ALA A 47 20.15 -11.02 -19.61
C ALA A 47 19.47 -9.68 -19.29
N VAL A 48 18.49 -9.25 -20.11
CA VAL A 48 17.68 -8.07 -19.82
C VAL A 48 16.92 -8.21 -18.50
N LEU A 49 16.31 -9.37 -18.23
CA LEU A 49 15.65 -9.61 -16.92
C LEU A 49 16.66 -9.69 -15.75
N SER A 50 17.93 -9.99 -16.01
CA SER A 50 18.94 -9.94 -14.94
C SER A 50 19.32 -8.50 -14.54
N GLU A 51 18.88 -7.50 -15.30
CA GLU A 51 19.05 -6.07 -15.00
C GLU A 51 17.94 -5.53 -14.08
N PHE A 52 17.34 -6.39 -13.26
CA PHE A 52 16.33 -5.97 -12.29
C PHE A 52 16.89 -4.92 -11.32
N HIS A 53 15.99 -4.07 -10.82
CA HIS A 53 16.35 -2.99 -9.92
C HIS A 53 16.71 -3.53 -8.54
N THR A 54 18.00 -3.53 -8.20
CA THR A 54 18.53 -4.17 -6.98
C THR A 54 17.91 -3.62 -5.70
N VAL A 55 17.70 -2.30 -5.61
CA VAL A 55 17.13 -1.68 -4.40
C VAL A 55 15.65 -1.99 -4.22
N LEU A 56 14.93 -2.26 -5.32
CA LEU A 56 13.53 -2.70 -5.25
C LEU A 56 13.48 -4.13 -4.70
N LEU A 57 14.41 -4.99 -5.15
CA LEU A 57 14.57 -6.35 -4.60
C LEU A 57 15.01 -6.32 -3.13
N GLU A 58 16.02 -5.53 -2.77
CA GLU A 58 16.58 -5.52 -1.41
C GLU A 58 15.62 -4.93 -0.36
N ARG A 59 14.84 -3.89 -0.72
CA ARG A 59 13.94 -3.23 0.23
C ARG A 59 12.54 -3.83 0.26
N TYR A 60 12.09 -4.38 -0.86
CA TYR A 60 10.69 -4.80 -1.06
C TYR A 60 10.55 -6.24 -1.56
N ASP A 61 11.63 -6.96 -1.87
CA ASP A 61 11.60 -8.32 -2.42
C ASP A 61 10.80 -8.44 -3.73
N LEU A 62 10.76 -7.35 -4.49
CA LEU A 62 10.07 -7.26 -5.77
C LEU A 62 11.06 -7.23 -6.93
N VAL A 63 10.78 -8.00 -7.98
CA VAL A 63 11.66 -8.13 -9.14
C VAL A 63 11.04 -7.45 -10.34
N TYR A 64 11.64 -6.32 -10.73
CA TYR A 64 11.26 -5.55 -11.91
C TYR A 64 12.49 -4.91 -12.56
N VAL A 65 12.45 -4.73 -13.87
CA VAL A 65 13.46 -3.97 -14.64
C VAL A 65 12.99 -2.53 -14.79
N ASP A 66 13.73 -1.57 -14.23
CA ASP A 66 13.48 -0.15 -14.49
C ASP A 66 14.06 0.25 -15.85
N ILE A 67 13.20 0.47 -16.85
CA ILE A 67 13.64 0.78 -18.21
C ILE A 67 14.10 2.24 -18.41
N SER A 68 14.18 3.02 -17.32
CA SER A 68 14.92 4.28 -17.31
C SER A 68 16.45 4.08 -17.24
N TYR A 69 16.90 2.93 -16.73
CA TYR A 69 18.30 2.59 -16.48
C TYR A 69 19.09 3.73 -15.80
N LEU A 70 18.52 4.32 -14.74
CA LEU A 70 19.09 5.38 -13.88
C LEU A 70 19.44 6.73 -14.56
N GLY A 71 19.40 6.84 -15.88
CA GLY A 71 19.95 8.00 -16.60
C GLY A 71 19.12 8.49 -17.79
N GLN A 72 18.15 7.71 -18.27
CA GLN A 72 17.34 8.08 -19.43
C GLN A 72 15.89 8.35 -19.01
N SER A 73 15.18 9.16 -19.81
CA SER A 73 13.72 9.16 -19.73
C SER A 73 13.23 7.73 -19.99
N PRO A 74 12.29 7.21 -19.18
CA PRO A 74 11.83 5.84 -19.34
C PRO A 74 11.18 5.68 -20.72
N SER A 75 11.64 4.68 -21.47
CA SER A 75 11.21 4.39 -22.83
C SER A 75 11.43 2.92 -23.13
N ILE A 76 10.51 2.33 -23.89
CA ILE A 76 10.66 0.94 -24.34
C ILE A 76 11.90 0.75 -25.22
N SER A 77 12.29 1.77 -25.98
CA SER A 77 13.46 1.71 -26.86
C SER A 77 14.76 1.47 -26.09
N ASN A 78 14.84 1.92 -24.84
CA ASN A 78 16.02 1.66 -24.00
C ASN A 78 16.17 0.15 -23.76
N MET A 79 15.06 -0.54 -23.51
CA MET A 79 15.04 -2.00 -23.33
C MET A 79 15.27 -2.74 -24.66
N GLU A 80 14.76 -2.21 -25.78
CA GLU A 80 15.04 -2.74 -27.12
C GLU A 80 16.53 -2.66 -27.47
N ASP A 81 17.20 -1.55 -27.15
CA ASP A 81 18.63 -1.34 -27.36
C ASP A 81 19.48 -2.33 -26.54
N HIS A 82 19.11 -2.56 -25.27
CA HIS A 82 19.76 -3.54 -24.41
C HIS A 82 19.57 -4.96 -24.95
N LEU A 83 18.36 -5.32 -25.36
CA LEU A 83 18.11 -6.63 -25.96
C LEU A 83 18.88 -6.80 -27.28
N TYR A 84 18.92 -5.76 -28.12
CA TYR A 84 19.72 -5.76 -29.34
C TYR A 84 21.19 -6.03 -29.03
N TYR A 85 21.75 -5.31 -28.06
CA TYR A 85 23.13 -5.51 -27.62
C TYR A 85 23.39 -6.97 -27.21
N TYR A 86 22.58 -7.54 -26.32
CA TYR A 86 22.79 -8.92 -25.88
C TYR A 86 22.64 -9.96 -27.00
N VAL A 87 21.67 -9.79 -27.91
CA VAL A 87 21.51 -10.70 -29.05
C VAL A 87 22.68 -10.56 -30.02
N GLU A 88 23.16 -9.34 -30.26
CA GLU A 88 24.30 -9.07 -31.14
C GLU A 88 25.59 -9.70 -30.59
N GLU A 89 25.87 -9.51 -29.30
CA GLU A 89 27.03 -10.13 -28.62
C GLU A 89 27.01 -11.66 -28.75
N ASN A 90 25.83 -12.29 -28.66
CA ASN A 90 25.68 -13.75 -28.80
C ASN A 90 25.55 -14.23 -30.26
N THR A 91 25.53 -13.33 -31.24
CA THR A 91 25.44 -13.65 -32.66
C THR A 91 26.64 -13.09 -33.42
N SER A 92 26.54 -11.94 -34.06
CA SER A 92 27.54 -11.42 -35.01
C SER A 92 28.94 -11.30 -34.39
N LYS A 93 29.07 -10.77 -33.17
CA LYS A 93 30.36 -10.46 -32.55
C LYS A 93 31.14 -11.71 -32.10
N VAL A 94 30.48 -12.69 -31.50
CA VAL A 94 31.10 -14.00 -31.17
C VAL A 94 31.51 -14.77 -32.43
N LEU A 95 30.94 -14.46 -33.60
CA LEU A 95 31.20 -15.13 -34.88
C LEU A 95 32.30 -14.48 -35.72
N GLU A 96 33.10 -13.55 -35.17
CA GLU A 96 34.19 -12.89 -35.91
C GLU A 96 35.55 -13.62 -35.83
N GLY A 97 35.69 -14.62 -34.96
CA GLY A 97 36.95 -15.35 -34.73
C GLY A 97 37.25 -16.49 -35.72
N GLU A 98 38.50 -16.98 -35.71
CA GLU A 98 38.97 -18.10 -36.56
C GLU A 98 38.17 -19.42 -36.35
N ASN A 99 37.53 -19.57 -35.19
CA ASN A 99 36.71 -20.73 -34.82
C ASN A 99 35.20 -20.49 -34.96
N ALA A 100 34.78 -19.46 -35.72
CA ALA A 100 33.37 -19.17 -35.88
C ALA A 100 32.61 -20.34 -36.54
N PRO A 101 31.50 -20.82 -35.94
CA PRO A 101 30.67 -21.85 -36.56
C PRO A 101 30.11 -21.38 -37.91
N TRP A 102 29.90 -22.33 -38.81
CA TRP A 102 29.36 -22.05 -40.13
C TRP A 102 27.95 -21.46 -40.06
N GLY A 103 27.68 -20.49 -40.94
CA GLY A 103 26.43 -19.73 -40.99
C GLY A 103 26.50 -18.47 -40.13
N ARG A 104 26.70 -17.32 -40.76
CA ARG A 104 26.62 -16.01 -40.08
C ARG A 104 25.16 -15.65 -39.81
N ILE A 105 24.93 -14.99 -38.69
CA ILE A 105 23.63 -14.42 -38.29
C ILE A 105 23.89 -12.95 -37.98
N MET A 106 23.10 -12.07 -38.58
CA MET A 106 23.14 -10.64 -38.33
C MET A 106 21.78 -10.18 -37.82
N VAL A 107 21.76 -9.47 -36.71
CA VAL A 107 20.53 -8.90 -36.15
C VAL A 107 20.11 -7.71 -37.00
N GLU A 108 18.91 -7.76 -37.56
CA GLU A 108 18.35 -6.67 -38.39
C GLU A 108 17.47 -5.74 -37.57
N ASN A 109 16.63 -6.31 -36.71
CA ASN A 109 15.71 -5.54 -35.88
C ASN A 109 15.36 -6.30 -34.59
N VAL A 110 15.17 -5.54 -33.52
CA VAL A 110 14.63 -6.01 -32.25
C VAL A 110 13.52 -5.05 -31.86
N SER A 111 12.34 -5.59 -31.56
CA SER A 111 11.23 -4.78 -31.04
C SER A 111 10.47 -5.48 -29.93
N ILE A 112 9.91 -4.69 -29.02
CA ILE A 112 9.11 -5.18 -27.89
C ILE A 112 7.66 -4.71 -28.08
N PRO A 113 6.80 -5.48 -28.78
CA PRO A 113 5.42 -5.08 -29.07
C PRO A 113 4.49 -5.04 -27.85
N ASP A 114 4.79 -5.78 -26.79
CA ASP A 114 3.92 -5.91 -25.60
C ASP A 114 4.80 -6.10 -24.36
N PHE A 115 4.47 -5.42 -23.26
CA PHE A 115 5.19 -5.55 -21.99
C PHE A 115 4.27 -5.18 -20.84
N GLU A 116 4.53 -5.72 -19.65
CA GLU A 116 3.73 -5.39 -18.48
C GLU A 116 4.61 -4.92 -17.34
N THR A 117 4.06 -3.96 -16.61
CA THR A 117 4.77 -3.23 -15.57
C THR A 117 4.18 -3.53 -14.19
N ALA A 118 4.83 -3.04 -13.14
CA ALA A 118 4.28 -3.11 -11.79
C ALA A 118 2.89 -2.47 -11.68
N ALA A 119 2.59 -1.47 -12.53
CA ALA A 119 1.29 -0.80 -12.61
C ALA A 119 0.23 -1.53 -13.46
N ALA A 120 0.56 -2.71 -14.00
CA ALA A 120 -0.40 -3.53 -14.74
C ALA A 120 -1.64 -3.82 -13.89
N ASP A 121 -2.82 -3.60 -14.48
CA ASP A 121 -4.12 -3.67 -13.81
C ASP A 121 -4.16 -2.86 -12.50
N LEU A 122 -3.65 -1.62 -12.58
CA LEU A 122 -3.60 -0.65 -11.48
C LEU A 122 -2.85 -1.17 -10.23
N GLY A 123 -1.82 -1.99 -10.43
CA GLY A 123 -0.94 -2.47 -9.38
C GLY A 123 -1.18 -3.92 -8.96
N ALA A 124 -2.05 -4.66 -9.66
CA ALA A 124 -2.26 -6.08 -9.39
C ALA A 124 -1.01 -6.93 -9.65
N SER A 125 -0.15 -6.54 -10.59
CA SER A 125 1.18 -7.16 -10.79
C SER A 125 2.04 -7.07 -9.53
N MET A 126 2.19 -5.86 -8.97
CA MET A 126 2.94 -5.63 -7.73
C MET A 126 2.37 -6.43 -6.56
N ARG A 127 1.04 -6.37 -6.38
CA ARG A 127 0.35 -7.16 -5.34
C ARG A 127 0.62 -8.65 -5.52
N ASN A 128 0.56 -9.17 -6.74
CA ASN A 128 0.77 -10.59 -7.00
C ASN A 128 2.18 -11.05 -6.59
N GLN A 129 3.24 -10.31 -6.96
CA GLN A 129 4.60 -10.65 -6.52
C GLN A 129 4.73 -10.58 -4.99
N ALA A 130 4.18 -9.54 -4.35
CA ALA A 130 4.18 -9.39 -2.89
C ALA A 130 3.50 -10.58 -2.19
N VAL A 131 2.36 -11.04 -2.72
CA VAL A 131 1.63 -12.21 -2.21
C VAL A 131 2.45 -13.49 -2.36
N CYS A 132 3.06 -13.73 -3.53
CA CYS A 132 3.93 -14.89 -3.74
C CYS A 132 5.12 -14.89 -2.77
N TYR A 133 5.77 -13.73 -2.56
CA TYR A 133 6.87 -13.60 -1.60
C TYR A 133 6.45 -13.98 -0.17
N VAL A 134 5.29 -13.52 0.30
CA VAL A 134 4.80 -13.86 1.66
C VAL A 134 4.47 -15.34 1.78
N GLU A 135 3.90 -15.95 0.73
CA GLU A 135 3.63 -17.38 0.72
C GLU A 135 4.92 -18.22 0.79
N ASP A 136 5.94 -17.85 0.01
CA ASP A 136 7.22 -18.55 -0.05
C ASP A 136 8.03 -18.42 1.26
N THR A 137 7.96 -17.26 1.90
CA THR A 137 8.69 -16.97 3.15
C THR A 137 7.93 -17.37 4.41
N GLY A 138 6.61 -17.52 4.33
CA GLY A 138 5.75 -17.84 5.48
C GLY A 138 5.60 -16.68 6.47
N ILE A 139 5.83 -15.43 6.04
CA ILE A 139 5.66 -14.24 6.88
C ILE A 139 4.21 -14.12 7.33
N SER A 140 4.00 -13.83 8.62
CA SER A 140 2.69 -13.59 9.20
C SER A 140 2.82 -12.82 10.51
N GLY A 141 1.87 -11.93 10.78
CA GLY A 141 1.80 -11.19 12.04
C GLY A 141 0.37 -11.05 12.57
N LYS A 142 0.25 -10.30 13.67
CA LYS A 142 -1.01 -10.09 14.39
C LYS A 142 -2.03 -9.27 13.61
N GLU A 143 -1.61 -8.55 12.57
CA GLU A 143 -2.48 -7.79 11.66
C GLU A 143 -3.53 -8.67 10.98
N ARG A 144 -3.26 -9.98 10.79
CA ARG A 144 -4.24 -10.91 10.21
C ARG A 144 -5.43 -11.22 11.13
N GLU A 145 -5.28 -11.02 12.44
CA GLU A 145 -6.40 -11.21 13.38
C GLU A 145 -7.54 -10.21 13.10
N VAL A 146 -7.26 -9.11 12.41
CA VAL A 146 -8.23 -8.05 12.10
C VAL A 146 -9.38 -8.55 11.22
N PHE A 147 -9.13 -9.50 10.30
CA PHE A 147 -10.13 -10.00 9.36
C PHE A 147 -11.37 -10.56 10.06
N SER A 148 -11.21 -11.25 11.19
CA SER A 148 -12.34 -11.78 11.97
C SER A 148 -13.15 -10.72 12.71
N HIS A 149 -12.67 -9.48 12.77
CA HIS A 149 -13.31 -8.37 13.47
C HIS A 149 -13.81 -7.25 12.53
N MET A 150 -13.62 -7.36 11.22
CA MET A 150 -13.97 -6.29 10.27
C MET A 150 -15.46 -5.89 10.32
N ASP A 151 -16.37 -6.83 10.60
CA ASP A 151 -17.79 -6.51 10.74
C ASP A 151 -18.08 -5.66 11.99
N GLU A 152 -17.37 -5.89 13.10
CA GLU A 152 -17.49 -5.07 14.30
C GLU A 152 -16.91 -3.67 14.08
N ILE A 153 -15.79 -3.59 13.37
CA ILE A 153 -15.11 -2.33 13.02
C ILE A 153 -15.99 -1.49 12.09
N ARG A 154 -16.62 -2.11 11.08
CA ARG A 154 -17.57 -1.42 10.20
C ARG A 154 -18.78 -0.88 10.96
N LYS A 155 -19.27 -1.59 11.98
CA LYS A 155 -20.33 -1.08 12.87
C LYS A 155 -19.86 0.14 13.65
N LEU A 156 -18.70 0.07 14.30
CA LEU A 156 -18.11 1.22 15.00
C LEU A 156 -17.87 2.40 14.08
N ASP A 157 -17.47 2.16 12.82
CA ASP A 157 -17.27 3.24 11.86
C ASP A 157 -18.57 3.88 11.36
N ALA A 158 -19.68 3.14 11.40
CA ALA A 158 -20.99 3.71 11.06
C ALA A 158 -21.59 4.56 12.19
N GLU A 159 -21.10 4.40 13.43
CA GLU A 159 -21.53 5.19 14.59
C GLU A 159 -20.95 6.62 14.55
N ASP A 160 -21.73 7.58 15.07
CA ASP A 160 -21.33 9.00 15.20
C ASP A 160 -21.63 9.52 16.61
N PRO A 161 -20.90 9.06 17.64
CA PRO A 161 -21.11 9.49 19.02
C PRO A 161 -20.83 10.98 19.22
N MET A 162 -19.93 11.58 18.44
CA MET A 162 -19.61 13.01 18.54
C MET A 162 -20.76 13.88 18.01
N GLY A 163 -21.36 13.51 16.88
CA GLY A 163 -22.57 14.18 16.38
C GLY A 163 -23.76 13.99 17.31
N GLN A 164 -23.94 12.80 17.88
CA GLN A 164 -24.98 12.55 18.89
C GLN A 164 -24.79 13.43 20.14
N TRP A 165 -23.57 13.52 20.65
CA TRP A 165 -23.25 14.39 21.77
C TRP A 165 -23.48 15.87 21.42
N GLY A 166 -23.07 16.30 20.22
CA GLY A 166 -23.33 17.65 19.72
C GLY A 166 -24.82 18.02 19.70
N ASN A 167 -25.69 17.11 19.23
CA ASN A 167 -27.14 17.33 19.26
C ASN A 167 -27.68 17.52 20.69
N VAL A 168 -27.15 16.79 21.66
CA VAL A 168 -27.54 16.93 23.08
C VAL A 168 -27.08 18.29 23.62
N MET A 169 -25.87 18.73 23.28
CA MET A 169 -25.35 20.03 23.70
C MET A 169 -26.13 21.19 23.06
N ASP A 170 -26.50 21.07 21.77
CA ASP A 170 -27.33 22.05 21.07
C ASP A 170 -28.75 22.11 21.67
N GLN A 171 -29.32 20.95 22.03
CA GLN A 171 -30.58 20.91 22.76
C GLN A 171 -30.48 21.67 24.09
N LEU A 172 -29.44 21.43 24.89
CA LEU A 172 -29.23 22.12 26.17
C LEU A 172 -29.06 23.63 25.98
N ALA A 173 -28.31 24.06 24.96
CA ALA A 173 -28.11 25.47 24.65
C ALA A 173 -29.39 26.18 24.17
N GLY A 174 -30.30 25.44 23.52
CA GLY A 174 -31.59 25.95 23.04
C GLY A 174 -32.70 26.01 24.09
N MET A 175 -32.50 25.45 25.28
CA MET A 175 -33.49 25.45 26.36
C MET A 175 -33.47 26.76 27.15
N GLU A 176 -34.65 27.29 27.46
CA GLU A 176 -34.77 28.49 28.30
C GLU A 176 -34.34 28.20 29.74
N LEU A 177 -33.38 29.00 30.24
CA LEU A 177 -32.90 28.90 31.60
C LEU A 177 -33.98 29.34 32.61
N PRO A 178 -34.14 28.62 33.74
CA PRO A 178 -35.11 28.99 34.75
C PRO A 178 -34.68 30.29 35.45
N LYS A 179 -35.67 31.09 35.86
CA LYS A 179 -35.46 32.38 36.54
C LYS A 179 -35.90 32.30 37.99
N ILE A 180 -35.13 32.90 38.88
CA ILE A 180 -35.44 33.05 40.31
C ILE A 180 -35.47 34.52 40.69
N GLU A 181 -36.39 34.88 41.58
CA GLU A 181 -36.47 36.22 42.16
C GLU A 181 -35.53 36.28 43.38
N LYS A 182 -34.48 37.11 43.30
CA LYS A 182 -33.50 37.28 44.41
C LYS A 182 -33.85 38.42 45.35
N GLU A 183 -34.32 39.53 44.78
CA GLU A 183 -34.80 40.72 45.49
C GLU A 183 -36.13 41.13 44.87
N GLU A 184 -36.95 41.88 45.60
CA GLU A 184 -38.30 42.27 45.18
C GLU A 184 -38.29 42.90 43.77
N GLY A 185 -38.80 42.18 42.77
CA GLY A 185 -38.84 42.60 41.36
C GLY A 185 -37.60 42.33 40.50
N VAL A 186 -36.51 41.75 41.03
CA VAL A 186 -35.28 41.41 40.28
C VAL A 186 -35.21 39.91 40.01
N TRP A 187 -35.40 39.54 38.75
CA TRP A 187 -35.32 38.17 38.25
C TRP A 187 -33.95 37.89 37.65
N GLU A 188 -33.28 36.85 38.13
CA GLU A 188 -32.00 36.39 37.60
C GLU A 188 -32.13 34.98 37.01
N GLU A 189 -31.41 34.73 35.92
CA GLU A 189 -31.31 33.41 35.31
C GLU A 189 -30.37 32.51 36.11
N VAL A 190 -30.81 31.27 36.34
CA VAL A 190 -29.99 30.24 36.97
C VAL A 190 -29.16 29.55 35.89
N PRO A 191 -27.82 29.64 35.93
CA PRO A 191 -26.98 28.97 34.95
C PRO A 191 -27.08 27.45 35.10
N LEU A 192 -27.13 26.72 33.98
CA LEU A 192 -27.17 25.26 33.99
C LEU A 192 -25.94 24.66 34.69
N SER A 193 -24.76 25.27 34.48
CA SER A 193 -23.48 24.83 35.04
C SER A 193 -23.21 23.34 34.78
N ASN A 194 -23.39 22.91 33.52
CA ASN A 194 -23.30 21.51 33.16
C ASN A 194 -21.84 21.02 33.27
N PRO A 195 -21.54 19.99 34.07
CA PRO A 195 -20.19 19.45 34.20
C PRO A 195 -19.56 18.97 32.89
N ALA A 196 -20.37 18.61 31.88
CA ALA A 196 -19.88 18.17 30.59
C ALA A 196 -19.33 19.32 29.71
N ASP A 197 -19.64 20.59 30.00
CA ASP A 197 -19.34 21.74 29.13
C ASP A 197 -17.83 21.88 28.84
N TRP A 198 -16.99 21.70 29.85
CA TRP A 198 -15.54 21.81 29.67
C TRP A 198 -14.98 20.65 28.85
N VAL A 199 -15.52 19.42 29.02
CA VAL A 199 -15.09 18.25 28.25
C VAL A 199 -15.48 18.44 26.79
N TYR A 200 -16.69 18.92 26.53
CA TYR A 200 -17.15 19.21 25.18
C TYR A 200 -16.31 20.33 24.53
N ALA A 201 -15.94 21.36 25.30
CA ALA A 201 -15.07 22.43 24.81
C ALA A 201 -13.67 21.91 24.41
N ILE A 202 -13.08 21.00 25.19
CA ILE A 202 -11.78 20.42 24.84
C ILE A 202 -11.87 19.36 23.73
N ALA A 203 -13.05 18.77 23.48
CA ALA A 203 -13.21 17.73 22.47
C ALA A 203 -12.89 18.20 21.04
N GLY A 204 -12.98 19.51 20.77
CA GLY A 204 -12.51 20.13 19.51
C GLY A 204 -11.02 20.46 19.45
N SER A 205 -10.25 20.17 20.50
CA SER A 205 -8.81 20.45 20.54
C SER A 205 -8.01 19.39 19.78
N ASP A 206 -6.73 19.69 19.52
CA ASP A 206 -5.82 18.74 18.87
C ASP A 206 -5.62 17.48 19.72
N LEU A 207 -5.88 16.31 19.13
CA LEU A 207 -5.85 15.04 19.84
C LEU A 207 -4.47 14.67 20.35
N PHE A 208 -3.38 15.09 19.70
CA PHE A 208 -2.03 14.82 20.22
C PHE A 208 -1.78 15.57 21.52
N TYR A 209 -2.33 16.78 21.64
CA TYR A 209 -2.32 17.50 22.91
C TYR A 209 -3.15 16.77 23.98
N LEU A 210 -4.38 16.38 23.66
CA LEU A 210 -5.28 15.71 24.62
C LEU A 210 -4.74 14.36 25.11
N ALA A 211 -4.19 13.56 24.20
CA ALA A 211 -3.64 12.24 24.51
C ALA A 211 -2.15 12.29 24.89
N ASN A 212 -1.55 13.47 24.99
CA ASN A 212 -0.12 13.67 25.29
C ASN A 212 0.80 12.81 24.40
N ILE A 213 0.52 12.79 23.10
CA ILE A 213 1.31 12.05 22.10
C ILE A 213 2.46 12.94 21.63
N SER A 214 3.70 12.48 21.82
CA SER A 214 4.88 13.22 21.38
C SER A 214 5.01 13.17 19.86
N THR A 215 5.14 14.35 19.24
CA THR A 215 5.39 14.51 17.80
C THR A 215 6.84 14.90 17.48
N GLN A 216 7.70 14.99 18.49
CA GLN A 216 9.06 15.53 18.34
C GLN A 216 9.98 14.66 17.45
N SER A 217 9.72 13.36 17.38
CA SER A 217 10.46 12.40 16.55
C SER A 217 9.85 12.21 15.16
N MET A 218 8.76 12.90 14.81
CA MET A 218 8.11 12.72 13.52
C MET A 218 8.91 13.37 12.40
N ASN A 219 8.99 12.67 11.28
CA ASN A 219 9.64 13.18 10.08
C ASN A 219 8.88 14.43 9.57
N PRO A 220 9.54 15.60 9.43
CA PRO A 220 8.91 16.84 9.02
C PRO A 220 8.68 16.92 7.49
N ALA A 221 9.06 15.88 6.73
CA ALA A 221 8.94 15.84 5.30
C ALA A 221 7.51 16.13 4.82
N LYS A 222 7.43 16.88 3.72
CA LYS A 222 6.20 17.10 2.96
C LYS A 222 6.46 16.72 1.52
N ILE A 223 5.49 16.01 0.94
CA ILE A 223 5.56 15.54 -0.44
C ILE A 223 4.59 16.31 -1.33
N SER A 224 4.90 16.39 -2.62
CA SER A 224 3.94 16.79 -3.66
C SER A 224 3.23 15.53 -4.13
N LEU A 225 1.96 15.38 -3.76
CA LEU A 225 1.17 14.19 -4.11
C LEU A 225 1.11 13.95 -5.63
N GLN A 226 1.09 15.03 -6.43
CA GLN A 226 1.00 14.99 -7.90
C GLN A 226 2.21 14.35 -8.59
N ASP A 227 3.30 14.12 -7.85
CA ASP A 227 4.53 13.55 -8.38
C ASP A 227 4.50 12.01 -8.38
N TYR A 228 3.50 11.40 -7.74
CA TYR A 228 3.44 9.95 -7.50
C TYR A 228 2.28 9.28 -8.25
N ILE A 229 2.45 7.98 -8.49
CA ILE A 229 1.58 7.17 -9.35
C ILE A 229 0.09 7.23 -8.98
N SER A 230 -0.27 7.36 -7.71
CA SER A 230 -1.67 7.42 -7.29
C SER A 230 -2.40 8.72 -7.67
N HIS A 231 -1.67 9.78 -8.05
CA HIS A 231 -2.24 11.09 -8.38
C HIS A 231 -1.87 11.59 -9.78
N ARG A 232 -0.72 11.20 -10.32
CA ARG A 232 -0.33 11.55 -11.69
C ARG A 232 -1.10 10.71 -12.71
N LYS A 233 -0.99 11.08 -13.99
CA LYS A 233 -1.49 10.23 -15.07
C LYS A 233 -0.65 8.95 -15.14
N ILE A 234 -1.28 7.82 -14.83
CA ILE A 234 -0.65 6.49 -14.91
C ILE A 234 -0.54 6.06 -16.38
N VAL A 235 0.59 5.47 -16.75
CA VAL A 235 0.80 4.84 -18.05
C VAL A 235 1.03 3.34 -17.91
N ASN A 236 1.07 2.59 -19.02
CA ASN A 236 1.45 1.18 -19.05
C ASN A 236 0.67 0.25 -18.10
N THR A 237 -0.60 0.56 -17.82
CA THR A 237 -1.47 -0.24 -16.93
C THR A 237 -2.08 -1.48 -17.60
N HIS A 238 -1.69 -1.77 -18.83
CA HIS A 238 -2.26 -2.86 -19.61
C HIS A 238 -1.79 -4.22 -19.07
N SER A 239 -2.71 -5.18 -19.07
CA SER A 239 -2.45 -6.58 -18.75
C SER A 239 -3.24 -7.47 -19.70
N ARG A 240 -2.64 -8.53 -20.24
CA ARG A 240 -3.29 -9.46 -21.17
C ARG A 240 -3.12 -10.91 -20.74
N GLY A 241 -4.25 -11.60 -20.53
CA GLY A 241 -4.27 -13.03 -20.18
C GLY A 241 -3.73 -13.32 -18.77
N ARG A 242 -3.61 -12.28 -17.93
CA ARG A 242 -3.25 -12.27 -16.51
C ARG A 242 -4.34 -12.81 -15.60
N MET A 243 -4.09 -13.79 -14.74
CA MET A 243 -4.81 -13.87 -13.47
C MET A 243 -3.83 -13.54 -12.36
N TYR A 244 -4.15 -12.50 -11.59
CA TYR A 244 -3.35 -12.08 -10.44
C TYR A 244 -3.94 -12.71 -9.17
N ARG A 245 -3.07 -12.99 -8.20
CA ARG A 245 -3.51 -13.34 -6.85
C ARG A 245 -3.94 -12.08 -6.10
N GLU A 246 -5.03 -12.21 -5.36
CA GLU A 246 -5.67 -11.12 -4.63
C GLU A 246 -5.69 -11.38 -3.11
N ASP A 247 -4.95 -12.37 -2.63
CA ASP A 247 -4.95 -12.80 -1.21
C ASP A 247 -4.67 -11.61 -0.26
N GLU A 248 -5.75 -11.00 0.26
CA GLU A 248 -5.69 -9.74 1.02
C GLU A 248 -4.89 -9.88 2.32
N ASP A 249 -4.96 -11.03 2.97
CA ASP A 249 -4.28 -11.30 4.24
C ASP A 249 -2.77 -11.46 4.05
N LEU A 250 -2.35 -12.11 2.95
CA LEU A 250 -0.95 -12.20 2.55
C LEU A 250 -0.39 -10.84 2.16
N PHE A 251 -1.13 -10.05 1.36
CA PHE A 251 -0.71 -8.70 0.99
C PHE A 251 -0.64 -7.77 2.22
N LEU A 252 -1.57 -7.88 3.16
CA LEU A 252 -1.51 -7.11 4.40
C LEU A 252 -0.24 -7.44 5.20
N SER A 253 0.12 -8.72 5.35
CA SER A 253 1.37 -9.09 6.01
C SER A 253 2.61 -8.57 5.27
N TYR A 254 2.60 -8.59 3.94
CA TYR A 254 3.67 -8.00 3.15
C TYR A 254 3.87 -6.52 3.49
N LEU A 255 2.78 -5.74 3.53
CA LEU A 255 2.83 -4.32 3.86
C LEU A 255 3.41 -4.10 5.27
N PHE A 256 3.00 -4.89 6.26
CA PHE A 256 3.50 -4.79 7.63
C PHE A 256 4.95 -5.26 7.81
N ASP A 257 5.45 -6.14 6.93
CA ASP A 257 6.86 -6.56 6.90
C ASP A 257 7.75 -5.48 6.27
N LYS A 258 7.30 -4.89 5.16
CA LYS A 258 8.12 -3.97 4.36
C LYS A 258 8.03 -2.51 4.77
N MET A 259 6.91 -2.08 5.37
CA MET A 259 6.62 -0.66 5.60
C MET A 259 6.62 -0.29 7.08
N GLY A 260 7.08 0.93 7.36
CA GLY A 260 7.10 1.48 8.72
C GLY A 260 5.76 2.03 9.18
N ASN A 261 5.63 2.16 10.50
CA ASN A 261 4.52 2.85 11.16
C ASN A 261 5.04 3.73 12.30
N PHE A 262 4.18 4.49 12.96
CA PHE A 262 4.58 5.43 14.00
C PHE A 262 5.37 4.81 15.16
N LEU A 263 5.02 3.59 15.58
CA LEU A 263 5.73 2.90 16.67
C LEU A 263 7.03 2.25 16.18
N ASN A 264 7.06 1.83 14.92
CA ASN A 264 8.22 1.22 14.26
C ASN A 264 8.50 1.97 12.94
N PRO A 265 9.06 3.20 13.01
CA PRO A 265 9.23 4.05 11.85
C PRO A 265 10.21 3.44 10.85
N ARG A 266 9.95 3.62 9.55
CA ARG A 266 10.88 3.18 8.51
C ARG A 266 12.10 4.11 8.50
N GLU A 267 13.28 3.50 8.48
CA GLU A 267 14.56 4.18 8.28
C GLU A 267 14.87 4.37 6.78
N ASP A 268 15.70 5.37 6.47
CA ASP A 268 16.10 5.71 5.10
C ASP A 268 14.92 5.83 4.12
N SER A 269 13.84 6.48 4.57
CA SER A 269 12.62 6.72 3.79
C SER A 269 12.20 8.19 3.84
N LEU A 270 11.53 8.66 2.79
CA LEU A 270 11.04 10.04 2.74
C LEU A 270 9.90 10.28 3.71
N LEU A 271 8.98 9.32 3.82
CA LEU A 271 7.96 9.23 4.87
C LEU A 271 8.30 8.02 5.74
N SER A 272 8.30 8.18 7.06
CA SER A 272 8.64 7.10 8.00
C SER A 272 7.40 6.34 8.47
N CYS A 273 6.25 7.03 8.50
CA CYS A 273 4.93 6.49 8.85
C CYS A 273 4.19 6.04 7.57
N GLN A 274 4.76 5.05 6.89
CA GLN A 274 4.34 4.59 5.56
C GLN A 274 2.96 3.90 5.59
N LEU A 275 2.67 3.08 6.60
CA LEU A 275 1.37 2.43 6.73
C LEU A 275 0.22 3.42 7.01
N GLU A 276 0.52 4.54 7.67
CA GLU A 276 -0.43 5.64 7.89
C GLU A 276 -0.70 6.39 6.57
N TYR A 277 0.33 6.58 5.74
CA TYR A 277 0.13 7.07 4.37
C TYR A 277 -0.74 6.11 3.56
N LEU A 278 -0.52 4.80 3.67
CA LEU A 278 -1.34 3.80 2.98
C LEU A 278 -2.82 3.94 3.37
N ALA A 279 -3.12 4.15 4.66
CA ALA A 279 -4.48 4.35 5.16
C ALA A 279 -5.12 5.67 4.68
N TYR A 280 -4.39 6.81 4.70
CA TYR A 280 -5.01 8.13 4.50
C TYR A 280 -4.53 8.95 3.30
N GLY A 281 -3.33 8.73 2.79
CA GLY A 281 -2.78 9.39 1.59
C GLY A 281 -2.63 10.91 1.72
N LYS A 282 -2.32 11.41 2.92
CA LYS A 282 -1.96 12.82 3.14
C LYS A 282 -0.49 13.04 2.81
N ASN A 283 -0.15 14.30 2.54
CA ASN A 283 1.17 14.68 2.05
C ASN A 283 2.29 14.80 3.11
N SER A 284 2.09 14.28 4.31
CA SER A 284 3.09 14.28 5.39
C SER A 284 2.74 13.25 6.46
N ASP A 285 3.76 12.76 7.17
CA ASP A 285 3.58 11.84 8.30
C ASP A 285 2.64 12.42 9.36
N LEU A 286 2.82 13.70 9.72
CA LEU A 286 1.92 14.39 10.66
C LEU A 286 0.46 14.38 10.19
N GLY A 287 0.21 14.66 8.91
CA GLY A 287 -1.15 14.68 8.37
C GLY A 287 -1.80 13.31 8.37
N ASN A 288 -1.05 12.26 8.02
CA ASN A 288 -1.54 10.88 8.05
C ASN A 288 -1.84 10.41 9.47
N MET A 289 -0.92 10.69 10.39
CA MET A 289 -1.06 10.35 11.80
C MET A 289 -2.21 11.05 12.50
N LYS A 290 -2.47 12.32 12.19
CA LYS A 290 -3.67 13.01 12.68
C LYS A 290 -4.94 12.28 12.26
N ALA A 291 -5.04 11.92 10.98
CA ALA A 291 -6.20 11.20 10.47
C ALA A 291 -6.37 9.79 11.10
N VAL A 292 -5.27 9.07 11.35
CA VAL A 292 -5.28 7.80 12.11
C VAL A 292 -5.80 8.03 13.52
N SER A 293 -5.28 9.05 14.22
CA SER A 293 -5.65 9.34 15.60
C SER A 293 -7.13 9.73 15.73
N GLU A 294 -7.66 10.53 14.81
CA GLU A 294 -9.08 10.93 14.75
C GLU A 294 -9.99 9.72 14.53
N LYS A 295 -9.62 8.83 13.61
CA LYS A 295 -10.38 7.59 13.36
C LYS A 295 -10.33 6.64 14.54
N LEU A 296 -9.17 6.51 15.17
CA LEU A 296 -9.02 5.70 16.37
C LEU A 296 -9.87 6.23 17.51
N LEU A 297 -9.85 7.55 17.74
CA LEU A 297 -10.71 8.21 18.74
C LEU A 297 -12.18 7.96 18.43
N LYS A 298 -12.60 8.10 17.16
CA LYS A 298 -13.99 7.82 16.75
C LYS A 298 -14.42 6.40 17.15
N TRP A 299 -13.61 5.38 16.82
CA TRP A 299 -13.93 4.00 17.16
C TRP A 299 -13.94 3.74 18.67
N ARG A 300 -12.95 4.27 19.39
CA ARG A 300 -12.90 4.14 20.85
C ARG A 300 -14.08 4.85 21.51
N PHE A 301 -14.47 6.02 21.00
CA PHE A 301 -15.60 6.79 21.52
C PHE A 301 -16.93 6.11 21.22
N ALA A 302 -17.10 5.50 20.05
CA ALA A 302 -18.30 4.73 19.73
C ALA A 302 -18.48 3.55 20.70
N ASP A 303 -17.43 2.77 20.94
CA ASP A 303 -17.46 1.68 21.91
C ASP A 303 -17.73 2.18 23.35
N ASN A 304 -16.97 3.17 23.81
CA ASN A 304 -17.10 3.69 25.17
C ASN A 304 -18.45 4.40 25.40
N ALA A 305 -19.00 5.11 24.41
CA ALA A 305 -20.31 5.75 24.50
C ALA A 305 -21.44 4.72 24.59
N SER A 306 -21.40 3.68 23.75
CA SER A 306 -22.35 2.56 23.84
C SER A 306 -22.35 1.92 25.23
N ARG A 307 -21.16 1.73 25.82
CA ARG A 307 -21.02 1.24 27.19
C ARG A 307 -21.53 2.20 28.24
N ALA A 308 -21.20 3.50 28.14
CA ALA A 308 -21.65 4.51 29.10
C ALA A 308 -23.17 4.60 29.16
N LEU A 309 -23.83 4.61 27.99
CA LEU A 309 -25.28 4.72 27.87
C LEU A 309 -26.03 3.47 28.37
N SER A 310 -25.38 2.31 28.35
CA SER A 310 -25.96 1.05 28.82
C SER A 310 -25.61 0.71 30.28
N ASP A 311 -24.65 1.40 30.91
CA ASP A 311 -24.28 1.18 32.30
C ASP A 311 -25.25 1.87 33.28
N GLY A 312 -26.12 1.07 33.90
CA GLY A 312 -27.09 1.55 34.88
C GLY A 312 -26.46 2.09 36.17
N SER A 313 -25.28 1.60 36.57
CA SER A 313 -24.58 2.09 37.76
C SER A 313 -23.95 3.46 37.52
N LEU A 314 -23.27 3.64 36.39
CA LEU A 314 -22.74 4.92 35.97
C LEU A 314 -23.87 5.93 35.78
N LYS A 315 -24.96 5.54 35.09
CA LYS A 315 -26.13 6.39 34.89
C LYS A 315 -26.76 6.83 36.21
N ALA A 316 -26.88 5.94 37.20
CA ALA A 316 -27.40 6.32 38.52
C ALA A 316 -26.55 7.38 39.22
N LYS A 317 -25.21 7.27 39.14
CA LYS A 317 -24.29 8.30 39.66
C LYS A 317 -24.44 9.63 38.92
N VAL A 318 -24.54 9.59 37.60
CA VAL A 318 -24.75 10.79 36.78
C VAL A 318 -26.08 11.47 37.10
N ILE A 319 -27.16 10.70 37.28
CA ILE A 319 -28.47 11.23 37.71
C ILE A 319 -28.33 11.98 39.03
N SER A 320 -27.63 11.40 40.02
CA SER A 320 -27.41 12.05 41.31
C SER A 320 -26.65 13.37 41.19
N VAL A 321 -25.69 13.47 40.26
CA VAL A 321 -24.97 14.73 39.97
C VAL A 321 -25.88 15.74 39.28
N ALA A 322 -26.67 15.31 38.29
CA ALA A 322 -27.60 16.19 37.57
C ALA A 322 -28.68 16.77 38.50
N GLU A 323 -29.20 15.98 39.44
CA GLU A 323 -30.21 16.41 40.42
C GLU A 323 -29.69 17.45 41.43
N GLN A 324 -28.37 17.60 41.59
CA GLN A 324 -27.77 18.65 42.42
C GLN A 324 -27.76 20.01 41.74
N LEU A 325 -27.98 20.08 40.41
CA LEU A 325 -28.00 21.34 39.68
C LEU A 325 -29.33 22.07 39.95
N LEU A 326 -29.23 23.30 40.45
CA LEU A 326 -30.41 24.13 40.74
C LEU A 326 -31.32 24.30 39.52
N ALA A 327 -30.74 24.47 38.32
CA ALA A 327 -31.50 24.60 37.08
C ALA A 327 -32.35 23.36 36.77
N VAL A 328 -31.86 22.16 37.08
CA VAL A 328 -32.60 20.90 36.92
C VAL A 328 -33.75 20.82 37.92
N GLY A 329 -33.52 21.19 39.18
CA GLY A 329 -34.59 21.23 40.19
C GLY A 329 -35.71 22.23 39.89
N LEU A 330 -35.38 23.32 39.17
CA LEU A 330 -36.35 24.33 38.75
C LEU A 330 -37.06 23.98 37.42
N ASN A 331 -36.42 23.20 36.55
CA ASN A 331 -36.98 22.72 35.30
C ASN A 331 -36.49 21.29 34.99
N GLU A 332 -37.33 20.30 35.31
CA GLU A 332 -37.03 18.87 35.16
C GLU A 332 -36.70 18.47 33.70
N ALA A 333 -37.09 19.28 32.70
CA ALA A 333 -36.77 19.02 31.30
C ALA A 333 -35.25 18.98 31.04
N PHE A 334 -34.42 19.66 31.86
CA PHE A 334 -32.97 19.63 31.71
C PHE A 334 -32.36 18.28 32.11
N LYS A 335 -33.03 17.49 32.94
CA LYS A 335 -32.44 16.30 33.57
C LYS A 335 -31.94 15.28 32.56
N ALA A 336 -32.79 14.88 31.62
CA ALA A 336 -32.44 13.87 30.63
C ALA A 336 -31.24 14.27 29.75
N PRO A 337 -31.23 15.46 29.10
CA PRO A 337 -30.10 15.87 28.28
C PRO A 337 -28.82 16.16 29.09
N VAL A 338 -28.92 16.67 30.32
CA VAL A 338 -27.74 16.81 31.21
C VAL A 338 -27.13 15.44 31.50
N VAL A 339 -27.96 14.46 31.89
CA VAL A 339 -27.48 13.10 32.18
C VAL A 339 -26.80 12.49 30.96
N GLU A 340 -27.40 12.61 29.79
CA GLU A 340 -26.81 12.11 28.56
C GLU A 340 -25.49 12.80 28.21
N SER A 341 -25.41 14.14 28.35
CA SER A 341 -24.19 14.90 28.08
C SER A 341 -23.01 14.48 28.99
N ILE A 342 -23.26 14.20 30.27
CA ILE A 342 -22.24 13.76 31.22
C ILE A 342 -21.78 12.33 30.91
N LEU A 343 -22.67 11.46 30.43
CA LEU A 343 -22.30 10.10 29.99
C LEU A 343 -21.38 10.15 28.77
N TYR A 344 -21.68 10.99 27.77
CA TYR A 344 -20.78 11.21 26.64
C TYR A 344 -19.44 11.80 27.09
N ALA A 345 -19.43 12.77 28.02
CA ALA A 345 -18.20 13.33 28.57
C ALA A 345 -17.32 12.26 29.24
N CYS A 346 -17.93 11.36 30.03
CA CYS A 346 -17.22 10.23 30.63
C CYS A 346 -16.59 9.31 29.56
N ALA A 347 -17.37 8.96 28.53
CA ALA A 347 -16.93 8.12 27.43
C ALA A 347 -15.83 8.77 26.59
N PHE A 348 -15.92 10.07 26.34
CA PHE A 348 -14.90 10.81 25.58
C PHE A 348 -13.56 10.79 26.32
N LEU A 349 -13.55 11.12 27.62
CA LEU A 349 -12.35 11.12 28.43
C LEU A 349 -11.69 9.72 28.49
N GLU A 350 -12.47 8.64 28.63
CA GLU A 350 -11.95 7.26 28.57
C GLU A 350 -11.33 6.97 27.19
N SER A 351 -11.94 7.48 26.13
CA SER A 351 -11.47 7.27 24.75
C SER A 351 -10.15 7.98 24.46
N VAL A 352 -9.94 9.17 25.02
CA VAL A 352 -8.64 9.85 24.99
C VAL A 352 -7.58 9.03 25.72
N GLY A 353 -7.91 8.44 26.88
CA GLY A 353 -7.03 7.52 27.60
C GLY A 353 -6.71 6.25 26.82
N ASP A 354 -7.69 5.68 26.11
CA ASP A 354 -7.49 4.52 25.23
C ASP A 354 -6.54 4.85 24.07
N VAL A 355 -6.76 5.98 23.40
CA VAL A 355 -5.90 6.45 22.30
C VAL A 355 -4.48 6.64 22.82
N GLN A 356 -4.29 7.32 23.95
CA GLN A 356 -2.98 7.48 24.58
C GLN A 356 -2.31 6.12 24.86
N ALA A 357 -3.04 5.16 25.43
CA ALA A 357 -2.51 3.83 25.72
C ALA A 357 -2.01 3.12 24.45
N ILE A 358 -2.79 3.18 23.36
CA ILE A 358 -2.46 2.55 22.07
C ILE A 358 -1.21 3.21 21.45
N PHE A 359 -1.14 4.54 21.45
CA PHE A 359 0.03 5.28 20.95
C PHE A 359 1.29 5.10 21.81
N ASN A 360 1.14 4.63 23.05
CA ASN A 360 2.26 4.23 23.92
C ASN A 360 2.60 2.73 23.82
N GLY A 361 2.06 2.02 22.81
CA GLY A 361 2.33 0.59 22.57
C GLY A 361 1.46 -0.38 23.35
N GLY A 362 0.43 0.12 24.05
CA GLY A 362 -0.59 -0.70 24.70
C GLY A 362 -1.57 -1.34 23.72
N SER A 363 -2.42 -2.23 24.25
CA SER A 363 -3.46 -2.92 23.49
C SER A 363 -4.83 -2.68 24.11
N ILE A 364 -5.81 -2.33 23.28
CA ILE A 364 -7.19 -2.08 23.71
C ILE A 364 -8.14 -2.95 22.87
N PRO A 365 -9.07 -3.72 23.46
CA PRO A 365 -10.02 -4.52 22.69
C PRO A 365 -10.94 -3.65 21.85
N ILE A 366 -11.34 -4.11 20.65
CA ILE A 366 -12.33 -3.39 19.81
C ILE A 366 -13.61 -3.13 20.60
N ARG A 367 -14.17 -4.18 21.21
CA ARG A 367 -15.30 -4.10 22.14
C ARG A 367 -14.82 -4.42 23.54
N LYS A 368 -14.83 -3.44 24.44
CA LYS A 368 -14.49 -3.68 25.84
C LYS A 368 -15.58 -4.50 26.54
N SER A 369 -15.21 -5.30 27.54
CA SER A 369 -16.15 -6.01 28.44
C SER A 369 -16.51 -5.21 29.70
N GLY A 370 -15.68 -4.22 30.07
CA GLY A 370 -15.86 -3.30 31.20
C GLY A 370 -15.27 -1.92 30.87
N HIS A 371 -15.39 -0.95 31.78
CA HIS A 371 -14.82 0.39 31.59
C HIS A 371 -14.30 0.98 32.91
N GLN A 372 -13.47 2.02 32.84
CA GLN A 372 -12.99 2.75 34.01
C GLN A 372 -13.74 4.07 34.25
N MET A 373 -14.70 4.40 33.38
CA MET A 373 -15.48 5.64 33.45
C MET A 373 -16.05 5.94 34.84
N SER A 374 -15.83 7.18 35.29
CA SER A 374 -16.34 7.78 36.51
C SER A 374 -16.76 9.23 36.26
N VAL A 375 -17.88 9.62 36.87
CA VAL A 375 -18.37 11.00 36.86
C VAL A 375 -17.40 11.94 37.56
N ASP A 376 -16.63 11.44 38.53
CA ASP A 376 -15.65 12.23 39.28
C ASP A 376 -14.58 12.84 38.37
N ASN A 377 -14.21 12.16 37.29
CA ASN A 377 -13.22 12.67 36.34
C ASN A 377 -13.76 13.85 35.53
N VAL A 378 -15.07 13.85 35.24
CA VAL A 378 -15.77 15.00 34.65
C VAL A 378 -15.85 16.15 35.65
N LEU A 379 -16.05 15.87 36.94
CA LEU A 379 -16.14 16.91 37.99
C LEU A 379 -14.78 17.51 38.37
N THR A 380 -13.69 16.73 38.29
CA THR A 380 -12.35 17.12 38.77
C THR A 380 -11.36 17.45 37.66
N SER A 381 -11.79 17.42 36.39
CA SER A 381 -10.97 17.71 35.21
C SER A 381 -9.75 16.79 35.05
N ASN A 382 -9.93 15.50 35.31
CA ASN A 382 -8.88 14.49 35.18
C ASN A 382 -9.08 13.61 33.94
N PHE A 383 -7.97 13.25 33.29
CA PHE A 383 -7.94 12.25 32.21
C PHE A 383 -7.72 10.83 32.77
N TYR A 384 -8.16 9.82 32.03
CA TYR A 384 -7.91 8.42 32.39
C TYR A 384 -6.50 8.00 31.97
N CYS A 385 -5.84 7.22 32.82
CA CYS A 385 -4.63 6.48 32.46
C CYS A 385 -5.00 5.02 32.24
N THR A 386 -5.31 4.65 31.00
CA THR A 386 -5.64 3.27 30.65
C THR A 386 -4.35 2.45 30.50
N ASN A 387 -4.17 1.44 31.34
CA ASN A 387 -3.13 0.42 31.15
C ASN A 387 -3.82 -0.90 30.76
N SER A 388 -3.65 -1.33 29.51
CA SER A 388 -4.15 -2.61 29.02
C SER A 388 -3.14 -3.27 28.09
N SER A 389 -2.92 -4.56 28.31
CA SER A 389 -2.03 -5.42 27.53
C SER A 389 -2.80 -6.47 26.71
N THR A 390 -4.12 -6.34 26.62
CA THR A 390 -5.01 -7.29 25.92
C THR A 390 -5.87 -6.57 24.89
N GLY A 391 -6.05 -7.16 23.71
CA GLY A 391 -6.84 -6.58 22.62
C GLY A 391 -5.96 -6.12 21.46
N PHE A 392 -6.46 -5.16 20.69
CA PHE A 392 -5.80 -4.70 19.47
C PHE A 392 -4.66 -3.74 19.79
N SER A 393 -3.50 -4.01 19.22
CA SER A 393 -2.36 -3.08 19.19
C SER A 393 -2.60 -1.93 18.20
N TYR A 394 -1.73 -0.92 18.23
CA TYR A 394 -1.71 0.15 17.22
C TYR A 394 -1.69 -0.40 15.79
N GLY A 395 -0.82 -1.38 15.52
CA GLY A 395 -0.71 -2.02 14.21
C GLY A 395 -2.00 -2.69 13.75
N GLN A 396 -2.74 -3.34 14.65
CA GLN A 396 -4.02 -3.98 14.31
C GLN A 396 -5.14 -2.96 14.03
N TYR A 397 -5.18 -1.86 14.78
CA TYR A 397 -6.09 -0.75 14.45
C TYR A 397 -5.73 -0.12 13.10
N LEU A 398 -4.44 0.08 12.81
CA LEU A 398 -3.98 0.61 11.53
C LEU A 398 -4.27 -0.34 10.36
N ALA A 399 -4.08 -1.65 10.56
CA ALA A 399 -4.47 -2.69 9.61
C ALA A 399 -5.96 -2.63 9.27
N ALA A 400 -6.82 -2.44 10.27
CA ALA A 400 -8.25 -2.26 10.04
C ALA A 400 -8.56 -1.01 9.19
N MET A 401 -7.80 0.07 9.38
CA MET A 401 -7.91 1.28 8.57
C MET A 401 -7.48 1.03 7.12
N ILE A 402 -6.40 0.28 6.91
CA ILE A 402 -5.91 -0.11 5.58
C ILE A 402 -6.94 -0.99 4.86
N LEU A 403 -7.52 -1.99 5.54
CA LEU A 403 -8.54 -2.88 4.96
C LEU A 403 -9.86 -2.19 4.60
N MET A 404 -10.10 -0.96 5.07
CA MET A 404 -11.24 -0.14 4.62
C MET A 404 -10.92 0.69 3.37
N VAL A 405 -9.65 0.77 2.95
CA VAL A 405 -9.25 1.44 1.72
C VAL A 405 -9.55 0.53 0.54
N ASP A 406 -10.08 1.10 -0.54
CA ASP A 406 -10.25 0.41 -1.83
C ASP A 406 -8.94 -0.26 -2.28
N GLU A 407 -9.01 -1.50 -2.74
CA GLU A 407 -7.87 -2.31 -3.16
C GLU A 407 -6.94 -1.59 -4.16
N THR A 408 -7.52 -0.95 -5.18
CA THR A 408 -6.75 -0.19 -6.18
C THR A 408 -6.02 0.96 -5.50
N LYS A 409 -6.65 1.66 -4.56
CA LYS A 409 -5.98 2.73 -3.81
C LYS A 409 -4.87 2.21 -2.90
N GLN A 410 -5.04 1.04 -2.30
CA GLN A 410 -3.97 0.40 -1.53
C GLN A 410 -2.77 0.11 -2.44
N ASN A 411 -3.00 -0.50 -3.60
CA ASN A 411 -1.94 -0.85 -4.56
C ASN A 411 -1.18 0.40 -5.02
N LEU A 412 -1.91 1.44 -5.43
CA LEU A 412 -1.30 2.68 -5.89
C LEU A 412 -0.53 3.41 -4.79
N ARG A 413 -1.05 3.47 -3.55
CA ARG A 413 -0.35 4.10 -2.42
C ARG A 413 0.88 3.31 -1.98
N ALA A 414 0.83 1.98 -2.05
CA ALA A 414 2.00 1.14 -1.80
C ALA A 414 3.10 1.43 -2.84
N MET A 415 2.73 1.58 -4.11
CA MET A 415 3.66 1.99 -5.16
C MET A 415 4.16 3.44 -4.99
N ASP A 416 3.34 4.37 -4.48
CA ASP A 416 3.84 5.71 -4.15
C ASP A 416 4.96 5.64 -3.11
N ILE A 417 4.80 4.82 -2.06
CA ILE A 417 5.81 4.62 -1.02
C ILE A 417 7.09 4.04 -1.61
N MET A 418 6.98 3.04 -2.50
CA MET A 418 8.14 2.49 -3.22
C MET A 418 8.83 3.56 -4.09
N GLU A 419 8.07 4.36 -4.84
CA GLU A 419 8.63 5.48 -5.61
C GLU A 419 9.34 6.50 -4.71
N MET A 420 8.72 6.86 -3.57
CA MET A 420 9.32 7.78 -2.58
C MET A 420 10.65 7.26 -2.06
N ASP A 421 10.68 6.01 -1.61
CA ASP A 421 11.85 5.39 -1.01
C ASP A 421 12.99 5.28 -2.02
N LEU A 422 12.73 4.78 -3.23
CA LEU A 422 13.77 4.60 -4.24
C LEU A 422 14.30 5.94 -4.76
N ARG A 423 13.42 6.93 -4.98
CA ARG A 423 13.85 8.30 -5.38
C ARG A 423 14.71 8.96 -4.30
N TYR A 424 14.42 8.67 -3.02
CA TYR A 424 15.15 9.22 -1.88
C TYR A 424 16.49 8.51 -1.66
N HIS A 425 16.48 7.18 -1.63
CA HIS A 425 17.63 6.33 -1.31
C HIS A 425 18.70 6.35 -2.41
N ASP A 426 18.30 6.14 -3.67
CA ASP A 426 19.25 5.99 -4.79
C ASP A 426 19.55 7.30 -5.50
N GLY A 427 18.82 8.36 -5.15
CA GLY A 427 18.85 9.63 -5.87
C GLY A 427 18.28 9.55 -7.29
N ASN A 428 17.68 8.41 -7.69
CA ASN A 428 16.99 8.24 -8.97
C ASN A 428 15.64 8.98 -8.93
N ARG A 429 15.67 10.31 -9.07
CA ARG A 429 14.49 11.18 -8.98
C ARG A 429 13.38 10.87 -9.98
N ASN A 430 13.69 10.14 -11.06
CA ASN A 430 12.75 9.83 -12.13
C ASN A 430 12.19 8.39 -12.04
N PHE A 431 12.61 7.61 -11.03
CA PHE A 431 12.12 6.24 -10.83
C PHE A 431 10.59 6.20 -10.81
N SER A 432 9.99 5.31 -11.60
CA SER A 432 8.54 5.26 -11.78
C SER A 432 8.06 3.81 -11.89
N MET A 433 7.12 3.42 -11.03
CA MET A 433 6.64 2.04 -10.94
C MET A 433 5.88 1.60 -12.20
N ASP A 434 5.24 2.53 -12.91
CA ASP A 434 4.59 2.28 -14.20
C ASP A 434 5.56 2.20 -15.40
N TRP A 435 6.86 2.18 -15.12
CA TRP A 435 7.93 1.88 -16.08
C TRP A 435 8.83 0.73 -15.61
N CYS A 436 8.47 0.07 -14.51
CA CYS A 436 9.16 -1.09 -13.98
C CYS A 436 8.59 -2.36 -14.62
N VAL A 437 9.30 -2.97 -15.56
CA VAL A 437 8.84 -4.11 -16.37
C VAL A 437 9.03 -5.43 -15.62
N GLU A 438 7.96 -6.23 -15.58
CA GLU A 438 7.98 -7.60 -15.05
C GLU A 438 8.11 -8.65 -16.16
N ARG A 439 7.47 -8.38 -17.31
CA ARG A 439 7.41 -9.30 -18.45
C ARG A 439 7.30 -8.55 -19.76
N PHE A 440 7.81 -9.15 -20.83
CA PHE A 440 7.76 -8.57 -22.16
C PHE A 440 7.76 -9.64 -23.26
N GLU A 441 7.14 -9.30 -24.39
CA GLU A 441 7.17 -10.06 -25.65
C GLU A 441 8.17 -9.36 -26.58
N ALA A 442 9.15 -10.10 -27.11
CA ALA A 442 10.13 -9.58 -28.04
C ALA A 442 10.01 -10.25 -29.41
N LYS A 443 10.15 -9.44 -30.46
CA LYS A 443 10.25 -9.85 -31.85
C LYS A 443 11.63 -9.52 -32.39
N VAL A 444 12.36 -10.56 -32.77
CA VAL A 444 13.74 -10.44 -33.26
C VAL A 444 13.80 -10.92 -34.71
N ALA A 445 14.24 -10.03 -35.60
CA ALA A 445 14.46 -10.30 -37.01
C ALA A 445 15.97 -10.40 -37.28
N CYS A 446 16.38 -11.45 -37.97
CA CYS A 446 17.79 -11.72 -38.27
C CYS A 446 17.98 -12.23 -39.69
N ARG A 447 19.14 -11.92 -40.27
CA ARG A 447 19.56 -12.37 -41.59
C ARG A 447 20.68 -13.40 -41.51
N GLY A 448 20.50 -14.51 -42.21
CA GLY A 448 21.51 -15.55 -42.40
C GLY A 448 22.49 -15.23 -43.54
N GLY A 449 23.68 -15.81 -43.47
CA GLY A 449 24.74 -15.62 -44.48
C GLY A 449 24.39 -16.02 -45.92
N TYR A 450 23.36 -16.85 -46.13
CA TYR A 450 22.87 -17.28 -47.45
C TYR A 450 21.60 -16.53 -47.91
N GLY A 451 21.25 -15.41 -47.27
CA GLY A 451 20.03 -14.65 -47.57
C GLY A 451 18.76 -15.19 -46.91
N ASP A 452 18.90 -16.16 -46.00
CA ASP A 452 17.81 -16.62 -45.14
C ASP A 452 17.36 -15.49 -44.21
N HIS A 453 16.06 -15.43 -43.92
CA HIS A 453 15.49 -14.49 -42.94
C HIS A 453 14.83 -15.30 -41.82
N TYR A 454 15.13 -14.93 -40.59
CA TYR A 454 14.60 -15.56 -39.40
C TYR A 454 13.80 -14.52 -38.61
N LEU A 455 12.62 -14.93 -38.16
CA LEU A 455 11.79 -14.15 -37.26
C LEU A 455 11.52 -15.01 -36.04
N LEU A 456 11.82 -14.48 -34.86
CA LEU A 456 11.56 -15.13 -33.59
C LEU A 456 10.63 -14.26 -32.75
N ASP A 457 9.67 -14.91 -32.10
CA ASP A 457 8.74 -14.32 -31.15
C ASP A 457 8.85 -15.10 -29.82
N ARG A 458 9.06 -14.38 -28.73
CA ARG A 458 9.31 -14.93 -27.40
C ARG A 458 8.72 -14.02 -26.33
N LYS A 459 8.18 -14.63 -25.27
CA LYS A 459 7.67 -13.94 -24.09
C LYS A 459 8.42 -14.44 -22.85
N TYR A 460 8.99 -13.51 -22.10
CA TYR A 460 9.72 -13.79 -20.84
C TYR A 460 9.20 -12.87 -19.74
N GLY A 461 9.41 -13.28 -18.49
CA GLY A 461 9.13 -12.49 -17.30
C GLY A 461 9.48 -13.27 -16.03
N TYR A 462 9.29 -12.64 -14.88
CA TYR A 462 9.35 -13.33 -13.59
C TYR A 462 8.01 -14.06 -13.40
N PHE A 463 8.05 -15.39 -13.40
CA PHE A 463 6.87 -16.26 -13.33
C PHE A 463 6.66 -16.82 -11.94
#